data_AF-A0A3D4N3S2-F1
#
_entry.id   AF-A0A3D4N3S2-F1
#
_cell.length_a   1.000
_cell.length_b   1.000
_cell.length_c   1.000
_cell.angle_alpha   90.00
_cell.angle_beta   90.00
_cell.angle_gamma   90.00
#
_symmetry.space_group_name_H-M   'P 1'
#
loop_
_entity.id
_entity.type
_entity.pdbx_description
1 polymer ?
#
loop_
_entity_poly.entity_id
_entity_poly.type
_entity_poly.pdbx_seq_one_letter_code
_entity_poly.pdbx_strand_id
1 'polypeptide(L)'
;MNTSGKTVILFFVLVAGCFVLAITLVPIDSQGPLSTVIAITVGTALLSFTFGLVTRDYSWTDRLWSTTPVGYAWIYAAAGSFNPIVTLAAVLVTIWGGRLTFNFARRGGYTGGEDYRWPILRERIGNPVGWQLFNLLFIAGYQQFLFICFTLPLYTMSSLSDARLSTSAIAAAVLLLAFLTLETIADQQQFEFQQSKYGLLSKRTEFRSDYERGFRTSGLFSRSRHPNYLGELGVWWSMYVLGAIGMGSLLHWSIAGPVLLTLLFIGSTIFTEGITTSKYPGYCEYRKEVWPIFPKLW
;
A
#
# COMPACT_ATOMS: atom_id res chain seq x y z
N MET A 1 -12.54 -2.86 23.37
CA MET A 1 -13.47 -3.41 22.36
C MET A 1 -12.68 -4.39 21.50
N ASN A 2 -13.06 -5.67 21.43
CA ASN A 2 -12.31 -6.62 20.60
C ASN A 2 -12.54 -6.31 19.10
N THR A 3 -11.48 -6.42 18.29
CA THR A 3 -11.62 -6.30 16.83
C THR A 3 -12.50 -7.45 16.35
N SER A 4 -13.70 -7.14 15.89
CA SER A 4 -14.69 -8.08 15.36
C SER A 4 -15.16 -7.59 13.99
N GLY A 5 -15.84 -8.45 13.22
CA GLY A 5 -16.44 -8.03 11.95
C GLY A 5 -17.37 -6.82 12.11
N LYS A 6 -18.13 -6.73 13.22
CA LYS A 6 -18.98 -5.56 13.53
C LYS A 6 -18.16 -4.29 13.73
N THR A 7 -17.01 -4.39 14.41
CA THR A 7 -16.10 -3.27 14.64
C THR A 7 -15.51 -2.77 13.32
N VAL A 8 -15.16 -3.69 12.41
CA VAL A 8 -14.65 -3.35 11.07
C VAL A 8 -15.73 -2.67 10.23
N ILE A 9 -16.97 -3.17 10.25
CA ILE A 9 -18.09 -2.53 9.56
C ILE A 9 -18.32 -1.12 10.09
N LEU A 10 -18.38 -0.94 11.42
CA LEU A 10 -18.53 0.38 12.04
C LEU A 10 -17.40 1.33 11.60
N PHE A 11 -16.15 0.85 11.59
CA PHE A 11 -15.02 1.63 11.13
C PHE A 11 -15.22 2.14 9.70
N PHE A 12 -15.62 1.29 8.76
CA PHE A 12 -15.86 1.70 7.37
C PHE A 12 -17.08 2.61 7.20
N VAL A 13 -18.13 2.46 8.01
CA VAL A 13 -19.26 3.41 8.05
C VAL A 13 -18.78 4.79 8.47
N LEU A 14 -17.91 4.87 9.48
CA LEU A 14 -17.34 6.14 9.94
C LEU A 14 -16.36 6.74 8.92
N VAL A 15 -15.58 5.90 8.23
CA VAL A 15 -14.73 6.33 7.11
C VAL A 15 -15.58 6.95 6.00
N ALA A 16 -16.68 6.30 5.59
CA ALA A 16 -17.61 6.89 4.63
C ALA A 16 -18.21 8.21 5.13
N GLY A 17 -18.50 8.30 6.44
CA GLY A 17 -18.86 9.55 7.11
C GLY A 17 -17.80 10.64 6.97
N CYS A 18 -16.51 10.32 7.11
CA CYS A 18 -15.41 11.27 6.88
C CYS A 18 -15.40 11.79 5.43
N PHE A 19 -15.64 10.92 4.44
CA PHE A 19 -15.76 11.31 3.04
C PHE A 19 -16.91 12.29 2.82
N VAL A 20 -18.12 11.94 3.28
CA VAL A 20 -19.32 12.79 3.13
C VAL A 20 -19.13 14.13 3.83
N LEU A 21 -18.62 14.12 5.07
CA LEU A 21 -18.38 15.32 5.85
C LEU A 21 -17.36 16.24 5.18
N ALA A 22 -16.23 15.70 4.72
CA ALA A 22 -15.19 16.48 4.06
C ALA A 22 -15.68 17.07 2.73
N ILE A 23 -16.40 16.31 1.90
CA ILE A 23 -16.99 16.81 0.65
C ILE A 23 -18.01 17.93 0.93
N THR A 24 -18.73 17.86 2.06
CA THR A 24 -19.71 18.89 2.44
C THR A 24 -19.06 20.16 2.99
N LEU A 25 -18.04 20.02 3.85
CA LEU A 25 -17.40 21.15 4.53
C LEU A 25 -16.25 21.78 3.74
N VAL A 26 -15.61 21.00 2.87
CA VAL A 26 -14.51 21.43 2.00
C VAL A 26 -14.85 20.98 0.57
N PRO A 27 -15.84 21.62 -0.10
CA PRO A 27 -16.32 21.14 -1.39
C PRO A 27 -15.29 21.26 -2.49
N ILE A 28 -15.24 20.24 -3.35
CA ILE A 28 -14.27 20.10 -4.46
C ILE A 28 -14.28 21.35 -5.36
N ASP A 29 -15.46 21.86 -5.73
CA ASP A 29 -15.59 22.96 -6.69
C ASP A 29 -15.09 24.31 -6.15
N SER A 30 -15.14 24.50 -4.82
CA SER A 30 -14.80 25.79 -4.17
C SER A 30 -13.42 25.79 -3.53
N GLN A 31 -12.97 24.67 -2.98
CA GLN A 31 -11.72 24.54 -2.22
C GLN A 31 -10.68 23.69 -2.95
N GLY A 32 -11.06 23.01 -4.03
CA GLY A 32 -10.22 22.12 -4.81
C GLY A 32 -10.23 20.66 -4.29
N PRO A 33 -9.95 19.69 -5.18
CA PRO A 33 -9.99 18.27 -4.83
C PRO A 33 -8.89 17.87 -3.83
N LEU A 34 -7.70 18.50 -3.90
CA LEU A 34 -6.61 18.20 -2.96
C LEU A 34 -6.96 18.62 -1.53
N SER A 35 -7.55 19.80 -1.33
CA SER A 35 -8.03 20.26 -0.02
C SER A 35 -9.09 19.32 0.56
N THR A 36 -10.00 18.83 -0.29
CA THR A 36 -11.01 17.84 0.08
C THR A 36 -10.34 16.54 0.55
N VAL A 37 -9.38 16.02 -0.23
CA VAL A 37 -8.62 14.79 0.09
C VAL A 37 -7.80 14.95 1.38
N ILE A 38 -7.21 16.12 1.63
CA ILE A 38 -6.51 16.42 2.89
C ILE A 38 -7.50 16.36 4.06
N ALA A 39 -8.68 16.97 3.94
CA ALA A 39 -9.70 16.94 4.99
C ALA A 39 -10.19 15.51 5.28
N ILE A 40 -10.40 14.69 4.24
CA ILE A 40 -10.70 13.26 4.38
C ILE A 40 -9.58 12.56 5.14
N THR A 41 -8.32 12.76 4.71
CA THR A 41 -7.13 12.13 5.30
C THR A 41 -6.99 12.46 6.78
N VAL A 42 -7.20 13.72 7.17
CA VAL A 42 -7.17 14.13 8.58
C VAL A 42 -8.27 13.41 9.37
N GLY A 43 -9.49 13.38 8.85
CA GLY A 43 -10.62 12.67 9.47
C GLY A 43 -10.33 11.17 9.65
N THR A 44 -9.88 10.49 8.61
CA THR A 44 -9.59 9.05 8.64
C THR A 44 -8.34 8.71 9.44
N ALA A 45 -7.34 9.60 9.51
CA ALA A 45 -6.17 9.43 10.38
C ALA A 45 -6.57 9.53 11.86
N LEU A 46 -7.34 10.55 12.24
CA LEU A 46 -7.86 10.69 13.60
C LEU A 46 -8.77 9.51 13.98
N LEU A 47 -9.59 9.04 13.04
CA LEU A 47 -10.43 7.86 13.23
C LEU A 47 -9.59 6.60 13.47
N SER A 48 -8.60 6.31 12.61
CA SER A 48 -7.68 5.17 12.79
C SER A 48 -6.91 5.24 14.12
N PHE A 49 -6.43 6.43 14.49
CA PHE A 49 -5.76 6.64 15.77
C PHE A 49 -6.70 6.31 16.95
N THR A 50 -7.92 6.85 16.93
CA THR A 50 -8.93 6.64 17.98
C THR A 50 -9.32 5.17 18.09
N PHE A 51 -9.55 4.50 16.97
CA PHE A 51 -9.82 3.06 16.96
C PHE A 51 -8.64 2.28 17.53
N GLY A 52 -7.39 2.65 17.20
CA GLY A 52 -6.19 2.05 17.79
C GLY A 52 -6.11 2.19 19.31
N LEU A 53 -6.54 3.33 19.86
CA LEU A 53 -6.63 3.53 21.31
C LEU A 53 -7.69 2.63 21.96
N VAL A 54 -8.87 2.52 21.35
CA VAL A 54 -10.04 1.83 21.92
C VAL A 54 -9.94 0.30 21.81
N THR A 55 -9.40 -0.20 20.69
CA THR A 55 -9.32 -1.64 20.42
C THR A 55 -7.96 -2.23 20.77
N ARG A 56 -6.93 -1.38 20.93
CA ARG A 56 -5.52 -1.78 21.07
C ARG A 56 -4.99 -2.63 19.91
N ASP A 57 -5.62 -2.48 18.74
CA ASP A 57 -5.17 -3.00 17.45
C ASP A 57 -4.73 -1.80 16.63
N TYR A 58 -3.46 -1.74 16.22
CA TYR A 58 -2.88 -0.56 15.57
C TYR A 58 -2.89 -0.67 14.04
N SER A 59 -3.55 -1.69 13.50
CA SER A 59 -3.67 -1.95 12.06
C SER A 59 -4.93 -1.37 11.41
N TRP A 60 -5.57 -0.37 12.04
CA TRP A 60 -6.72 0.31 11.42
C TRP A 60 -6.36 1.07 10.16
N THR A 61 -5.19 1.73 10.12
CA THR A 61 -4.68 2.32 8.88
C THR A 61 -4.37 1.26 7.82
N ASP A 62 -3.93 0.06 8.22
CA ASP A 62 -3.61 -1.02 7.28
C ASP A 62 -4.84 -1.42 6.43
N ARG A 63 -6.05 -1.30 7.00
CA ARG A 63 -7.34 -1.55 6.32
C ARG A 63 -7.70 -0.48 5.27
N LEU A 64 -7.05 0.68 5.33
CA LEU A 64 -7.34 1.83 4.47
C LEU A 64 -6.44 1.93 3.24
N TRP A 65 -5.29 1.24 3.23
CA TRP A 65 -4.32 1.27 2.13
C TRP A 65 -4.97 1.01 0.77
N SER A 66 -5.90 0.07 0.67
CA SER A 66 -6.50 -0.33 -0.61
C SER A 66 -7.85 0.33 -0.92
N THR A 67 -8.42 1.08 0.02
CA THR A 67 -9.78 1.64 -0.09
C THR A 67 -9.76 3.16 -0.20
N THR A 68 -8.93 3.82 0.60
CA THR A 68 -8.87 5.29 0.65
C THR A 68 -8.23 5.90 -0.61
N PRO A 69 -7.09 5.39 -1.12
CA PRO A 69 -6.57 5.84 -2.41
C PRO A 69 -7.51 5.66 -3.59
N VAL A 70 -8.36 4.62 -3.58
CA VAL A 70 -9.40 4.43 -4.60
C VAL A 70 -10.42 5.56 -4.52
N GLY A 71 -10.86 5.94 -3.31
CA GLY A 71 -11.71 7.11 -3.12
C GLY A 71 -11.07 8.40 -3.63
N TYR A 72 -9.78 8.62 -3.35
CA TYR A 72 -9.05 9.80 -3.84
C TYR A 72 -8.97 9.83 -5.37
N ALA A 73 -8.70 8.67 -5.99
CA ALA A 73 -8.62 8.55 -7.43
C ALA A 73 -9.93 8.96 -8.13
N TRP A 74 -11.08 8.56 -7.58
CA TRP A 74 -12.38 8.95 -8.14
C TRP A 74 -12.76 10.40 -7.83
N ILE A 75 -12.32 10.98 -6.71
CA ILE A 75 -12.43 12.42 -6.45
C ILE A 75 -11.65 13.22 -7.50
N TYR A 76 -10.40 12.83 -7.79
CA TYR A 76 -9.60 13.48 -8.83
C TYR A 76 -10.20 13.27 -10.23
N ALA A 77 -10.74 12.07 -10.53
CA ALA A 77 -11.42 11.83 -11.79
C ALA A 77 -12.65 12.74 -11.97
N ALA A 78 -13.49 12.87 -10.95
CA ALA A 78 -14.64 13.77 -10.97
C ALA A 78 -14.22 15.24 -11.14
N ALA A 79 -13.22 15.70 -10.40
CA ALA A 79 -12.69 17.06 -10.50
C ALA A 79 -12.10 17.36 -11.90
N GLY A 80 -11.53 16.34 -12.55
CA GLY A 80 -11.03 16.42 -13.93
C GLY A 80 -12.11 16.21 -14.99
N SER A 81 -13.40 16.30 -14.64
CA SER A 81 -14.54 16.05 -15.53
C SER A 81 -14.46 14.70 -16.26
N PHE A 82 -13.92 13.69 -15.57
CA PHE A 82 -13.69 12.34 -16.10
C PHE A 82 -12.90 12.31 -17.41
N ASN A 83 -11.95 13.25 -17.59
CA ASN A 83 -11.08 13.22 -18.78
C ASN A 83 -10.37 11.85 -18.94
N PRO A 84 -10.05 11.42 -20.17
CA PRO A 84 -9.60 10.05 -20.42
C PRO A 84 -8.37 9.59 -19.61
N ILE A 85 -7.38 10.47 -19.39
CA ILE A 85 -6.13 10.08 -18.71
C ILE A 85 -6.34 9.90 -17.18
N VAL A 86 -7.06 10.80 -16.51
CA VAL A 86 -7.35 10.66 -15.08
C VAL A 86 -8.34 9.52 -14.82
N THR A 87 -9.30 9.32 -15.71
CA THR A 87 -10.25 8.21 -15.61
C THR A 87 -9.56 6.87 -15.78
N LEU A 88 -8.64 6.74 -16.74
CA LEU A 88 -7.79 5.55 -16.88
C LEU A 88 -6.99 5.30 -15.60
N ALA A 89 -6.36 6.34 -15.05
CA ALA A 89 -5.61 6.24 -13.80
C ALA A 89 -6.50 5.77 -12.62
N ALA A 90 -7.72 6.30 -12.50
CA ALA A 90 -8.66 5.89 -11.45
C ALA A 90 -9.12 4.43 -11.59
N VAL A 91 -9.32 3.96 -12.82
CA VAL A 91 -9.59 2.54 -13.10
C VAL A 91 -8.40 1.68 -12.69
N LEU A 92 -7.17 2.06 -13.05
CA LEU A 92 -5.96 1.32 -12.67
C LEU A 92 -5.77 1.26 -11.15
N VAL A 93 -6.00 2.36 -10.44
CA VAL A 93 -5.97 2.40 -8.96
C VAL A 93 -7.09 1.52 -8.37
N THR A 94 -8.26 1.46 -9.01
CA THR A 94 -9.36 0.58 -8.57
C THR A 94 -8.98 -0.90 -8.73
N ILE A 95 -8.33 -1.27 -9.84
CA ILE A 95 -7.84 -2.64 -10.06
C ILE A 95 -6.78 -3.00 -9.02
N TRP A 96 -5.81 -2.11 -8.77
CA TRP A 96 -4.80 -2.26 -7.72
C TRP A 96 -5.44 -2.41 -6.34
N GLY A 97 -6.39 -1.53 -5.99
CA GLY A 97 -7.09 -1.54 -4.71
C GLY A 97 -7.94 -2.79 -4.50
N GLY A 98 -8.62 -3.27 -5.54
CA GLY A 98 -9.36 -4.54 -5.50
C GLY A 98 -8.43 -5.73 -5.22
N ARG A 99 -7.29 -5.80 -5.92
CA ARG A 99 -6.25 -6.82 -5.72
C ARG A 99 -5.66 -6.77 -4.32
N LEU A 100 -5.29 -5.60 -3.82
CA LEU A 100 -4.71 -5.44 -2.49
C LEU A 100 -5.74 -5.77 -1.40
N THR A 101 -6.99 -5.34 -1.57
CA THR A 101 -8.11 -5.68 -0.67
C THR A 101 -8.31 -7.19 -0.60
N PHE A 102 -8.32 -7.89 -1.75
CA PHE A 102 -8.42 -9.35 -1.79
C PHE A 102 -7.24 -10.03 -1.07
N ASN A 103 -6.01 -9.59 -1.34
CA ASN A 103 -4.81 -10.14 -0.71
C ASN A 103 -4.79 -9.91 0.80
N PHE A 104 -5.27 -8.77 1.27
CA PHE A 104 -5.37 -8.46 2.69
C PHE A 104 -6.50 -9.26 3.36
N ALA A 105 -7.65 -9.40 2.70
CA ALA A 105 -8.80 -10.16 3.20
C ALA A 105 -8.48 -11.64 3.40
N ARG A 106 -7.88 -12.30 2.40
CA ARG A 106 -7.51 -13.74 2.49
C ARG A 106 -6.46 -14.04 3.56
N ARG A 107 -5.73 -13.01 4.03
CA ARG A 107 -4.75 -13.10 5.12
C ARG A 107 -5.36 -12.78 6.50
N GLY A 108 -6.67 -12.56 6.57
CA GLY A 108 -7.38 -12.26 7.82
C GLY A 108 -7.34 -10.79 8.25
N GLY A 109 -6.94 -9.86 7.37
CA GLY A 109 -6.81 -8.44 7.73
C GLY A 109 -8.11 -7.77 8.22
N TYR A 110 -9.27 -8.33 7.85
CA TYR A 110 -10.60 -7.86 8.28
C TYR A 110 -11.25 -8.73 9.38
N THR A 111 -10.58 -9.79 9.84
CA THR A 111 -11.11 -10.70 10.87
C THR A 111 -10.51 -10.48 12.26
N GLY A 112 -9.59 -9.50 12.40
CA GLY A 112 -8.98 -9.09 13.65
C GLY A 112 -7.51 -9.51 13.77
N GLY A 113 -6.78 -8.82 14.64
CA GLY A 113 -5.34 -8.95 14.80
C GLY A 113 -4.60 -7.75 14.22
N GLU A 114 -3.53 -7.37 14.91
CA GLU A 114 -2.62 -6.33 14.44
C GLU A 114 -1.44 -6.95 13.67
N ASP A 115 -0.82 -6.15 12.81
CA ASP A 115 0.41 -6.52 12.14
C ASP A 115 1.48 -6.90 13.18
N TYR A 116 2.13 -8.05 12.98
CA TYR A 116 3.13 -8.60 13.89
C TYR A 116 4.31 -7.65 14.18
N ARG A 117 4.52 -6.64 13.31
CA ARG A 117 5.54 -5.59 13.47
C ARG A 117 5.21 -4.65 14.63
N TRP A 118 3.92 -4.39 14.89
CA TRP A 118 3.49 -3.43 15.91
C TRP A 118 3.82 -3.86 17.34
N PRO A 119 3.55 -5.11 17.78
CA PRO A 119 4.02 -5.59 19.08
C PRO A 119 5.53 -5.44 19.28
N ILE A 120 6.33 -5.78 18.27
CA ILE A 120 7.79 -5.73 18.34
C ILE A 120 8.29 -4.29 18.48
N LEU A 121 7.73 -3.35 17.69
CA LEU A 121 8.08 -1.94 17.81
C LEU A 121 7.61 -1.33 19.13
N ARG A 122 6.44 -1.73 19.62
CA ARG A 122 5.92 -1.29 20.92
C ARG A 122 6.83 -1.70 22.06
N GLU A 123 7.33 -2.94 22.04
CA GLU A 123 8.30 -3.43 23.02
C GLU A 123 9.62 -2.65 22.93
N ARG A 124 10.15 -2.41 21.72
CA ARG A 124 11.37 -1.62 21.50
C ARG A 124 11.24 -0.16 21.95
N ILE A 125 10.08 0.45 21.76
CA ILE A 125 9.82 1.82 22.22
C ILE A 125 9.72 1.85 23.75
N GLY A 126 9.08 0.85 24.36
CA GLY A 126 9.01 0.65 25.82
C GLY A 126 8.24 1.70 26.62
N ASN A 127 8.07 2.92 26.07
CA ASN A 127 7.35 4.02 26.70
C ASN A 127 5.90 4.12 26.15
N PRO A 128 4.86 4.07 27.01
CA PRO A 128 3.47 4.14 26.57
C PRO A 128 3.10 5.44 25.83
N VAL A 129 3.64 6.59 26.25
CA VAL A 129 3.40 7.89 25.59
C VAL A 129 4.12 7.92 24.24
N GLY A 130 5.39 7.51 24.21
CA GLY A 130 6.17 7.37 22.98
C GLY A 130 5.50 6.44 21.97
N TRP A 131 4.88 5.36 22.43
CA TRP A 131 4.11 4.46 21.57
C TRP A 131 2.87 5.15 20.99
N GLN A 132 2.13 5.94 21.77
CA GLN A 132 0.98 6.67 21.22
C GLN A 132 1.38 7.81 20.29
N LEU A 133 2.51 8.47 20.52
CA LEU A 133 3.08 9.42 19.57
C LEU A 133 3.48 8.72 18.27
N PHE A 134 4.09 7.54 18.35
CA PHE A 134 4.40 6.72 17.17
C PHE A 134 3.12 6.29 16.44
N ASN A 135 2.08 5.87 17.17
CA ASN A 135 0.78 5.56 16.58
C ASN A 135 0.19 6.77 15.85
N LEU A 136 0.13 7.93 16.50
CA LEU A 136 -0.44 9.14 15.91
C LEU A 136 0.34 9.63 14.70
N LEU A 137 1.65 9.81 14.85
CA LEU A 137 2.49 10.49 13.85
C LEU A 137 2.89 9.56 12.71
N PHE A 138 3.17 8.28 13.00
CA PHE A 138 3.65 7.33 12.00
C PHE A 138 2.53 6.40 11.49
N ILE A 139 1.89 5.63 12.39
CA ILE A 139 0.92 4.60 11.98
C ILE A 139 -0.34 5.22 11.37
N ALA A 140 -0.94 6.20 12.04
CA ALA A 140 -2.15 6.87 11.60
C ALA A 140 -1.86 8.02 10.63
N GLY A 141 -0.95 8.92 11.00
CA GLY A 141 -0.62 10.12 10.24
C GLY A 141 0.20 9.82 8.97
N TYR A 142 1.47 9.45 9.12
CA TYR A 142 2.40 9.31 8.00
C TYR A 142 1.93 8.30 6.94
N GLN A 143 1.41 7.13 7.33
CA GLN A 143 0.91 6.16 6.36
C GLN A 143 -0.25 6.70 5.53
N GLN A 144 -1.21 7.42 6.11
CA GLN A 144 -2.31 8.01 5.34
C GLN A 144 -1.88 9.27 4.57
N PHE A 145 -0.87 10.00 5.05
CA PHE A 145 -0.21 11.04 4.27
C PHE A 145 0.40 10.47 2.98
N LEU A 146 0.99 9.28 3.01
CA LEU A 146 1.47 8.61 1.80
C LEU A 146 0.33 8.33 0.80
N PHE A 147 -0.89 8.06 1.27
CA PHE A 147 -2.05 7.87 0.38
C PHE A 147 -2.29 9.09 -0.50
N ILE A 148 -2.13 10.29 0.08
CA ILE A 148 -2.14 11.54 -0.69
C ILE A 148 -0.94 11.52 -1.64
N CYS A 149 0.27 11.37 -1.12
CA CYS A 149 1.50 11.55 -1.88
C CYS A 149 1.55 10.69 -3.15
N PHE A 150 1.29 9.40 -3.06
CA PHE A 150 1.37 8.53 -4.24
C PHE A 150 0.15 8.67 -5.19
N THR A 151 -0.96 9.28 -4.74
CA THR A 151 -2.09 9.63 -5.61
C THR A 151 -1.99 11.03 -6.23
N LEU A 152 -0.98 11.83 -5.87
CA LEU A 152 -0.72 13.16 -6.46
C LEU A 152 -0.64 13.17 -8.00
N PRO A 153 -0.10 12.15 -8.69
CA PRO A 153 -0.14 12.14 -10.15
C PRO A 153 -1.57 12.21 -10.72
N LEU A 154 -2.57 11.67 -10.01
CA LEU A 154 -3.97 11.77 -10.43
C LEU A 154 -4.51 13.20 -10.25
N TYR A 155 -4.13 13.88 -9.18
CA TYR A 155 -4.43 15.30 -9.00
C TYR A 155 -3.85 16.18 -10.11
N THR A 156 -2.61 15.91 -10.53
CA THR A 156 -2.00 16.66 -11.62
C THR A 156 -2.72 16.40 -12.94
N MET A 157 -3.13 15.15 -13.18
CA MET A 157 -3.93 14.77 -14.35
C MET A 157 -5.35 15.34 -14.35
N SER A 158 -5.97 15.55 -13.18
CA SER A 158 -7.30 16.16 -13.10
C SER A 158 -7.30 17.62 -13.52
N SER A 159 -6.15 18.28 -13.49
CA SER A 159 -6.00 19.69 -13.89
C SER A 159 -5.74 19.87 -15.39
N LEU A 160 -5.58 18.77 -16.14
CA LEU A 160 -5.32 18.83 -17.59
C LEU A 160 -6.64 18.97 -18.35
N SER A 161 -6.79 20.08 -19.08
CA SER A 161 -7.92 20.27 -20.01
C SER A 161 -7.69 19.46 -21.29
N ASP A 162 -8.72 18.75 -21.79
CA ASP A 162 -8.70 18.00 -23.05
C ASP A 162 -7.56 16.97 -23.23
N ALA A 163 -7.04 16.41 -22.13
CA ALA A 163 -5.98 15.40 -22.18
C ALA A 163 -6.46 14.11 -22.87
N ARG A 164 -5.97 13.90 -24.10
CA ARG A 164 -6.20 12.67 -24.87
C ARG A 164 -5.22 11.58 -24.44
N LEU A 165 -5.63 10.32 -24.57
CA LEU A 165 -4.73 9.18 -24.36
C LEU A 165 -3.72 9.12 -25.49
N SER A 166 -2.45 9.36 -25.17
CA SER A 166 -1.32 9.14 -26.07
C SER A 166 -0.87 7.68 -26.03
N THR A 167 -0.12 7.24 -27.06
CA THR A 167 0.53 5.92 -27.08
C THR A 167 1.47 5.74 -25.88
N SER A 168 2.16 6.80 -25.45
CA SER A 168 3.02 6.76 -24.27
C SER A 168 2.23 6.58 -22.96
N ALA A 169 1.05 7.22 -22.83
CA ALA A 169 0.17 7.01 -21.69
C ALA A 169 -0.33 5.55 -21.61
N ILE A 170 -0.68 4.96 -22.76
CA ILE A 170 -1.05 3.54 -22.85
C ILE A 170 0.15 2.65 -22.44
N ALA A 171 1.36 2.95 -22.92
CA ALA A 171 2.56 2.20 -22.53
C ALA A 171 2.83 2.27 -21.02
N ALA A 172 2.64 3.43 -20.39
CA ALA A 172 2.77 3.58 -18.93
C ALA A 172 1.69 2.78 -18.17
N ALA A 173 0.46 2.74 -18.67
CA ALA A 173 -0.60 1.91 -18.11
C ALA A 173 -0.30 0.40 -18.22
N VAL A 174 0.24 -0.05 -19.36
CA VAL A 174 0.70 -1.44 -19.56
C VAL A 174 1.84 -1.77 -18.60
N LEU A 175 2.79 -0.86 -18.42
CA LEU A 175 3.89 -1.02 -17.46
C LEU A 175 3.36 -1.17 -16.02
N LEU A 176 2.39 -0.35 -15.63
CA LEU A 176 1.72 -0.47 -14.33
C LEU A 176 1.09 -1.86 -14.16
N LEU A 177 0.34 -2.34 -15.16
CA LEU A 177 -0.28 -3.66 -15.12
C LEU A 177 0.74 -4.80 -15.07
N ALA A 178 1.91 -4.65 -15.71
CA ALA A 178 2.99 -5.61 -15.62
C ALA A 178 3.55 -5.70 -14.18
N PHE A 179 3.76 -4.56 -13.52
CA PHE A 179 4.18 -4.53 -12.11
C PHE A 179 3.11 -5.05 -11.16
N LEU A 180 1.83 -4.73 -11.39
CA LEU A 180 0.71 -5.28 -10.63
C LEU A 180 0.63 -6.81 -10.77
N THR A 181 0.90 -7.32 -11.98
CA THR A 181 0.97 -8.77 -12.25
C THR A 181 2.12 -9.41 -11.49
N LEU A 182 3.33 -8.82 -11.56
CA LEU A 182 4.49 -9.26 -10.79
C LEU A 182 4.17 -9.34 -9.29
N GLU A 183 3.59 -8.27 -8.75
CA GLU A 183 3.17 -8.20 -7.36
C GLU A 183 2.21 -9.35 -7.04
N THR A 184 1.19 -9.55 -7.87
CA THR A 184 0.13 -10.57 -7.69
C THR A 184 0.70 -11.98 -7.65
N ILE A 185 1.62 -12.29 -8.56
CA ILE A 185 2.32 -13.58 -8.57
C ILE A 185 3.18 -13.73 -7.31
N ALA A 186 3.92 -12.69 -6.91
CA ALA A 186 4.77 -12.72 -5.72
C ALA A 186 3.96 -12.96 -4.43
N ASP A 187 2.84 -12.27 -4.25
CA ASP A 187 1.98 -12.45 -3.09
C ASP A 187 1.26 -13.80 -3.11
N GLN A 188 0.81 -14.29 -4.28
CA GLN A 188 0.22 -15.63 -4.39
C GLN A 188 1.23 -16.70 -3.97
N GLN A 189 2.43 -16.60 -4.49
CA GLN A 189 3.53 -17.48 -4.17
C GLN A 189 3.88 -17.47 -2.66
N GLN A 190 3.92 -16.29 -2.04
CA GLN A 190 4.18 -16.15 -0.60
C GLN A 190 3.01 -16.68 0.23
N PHE A 191 1.77 -16.43 -0.20
CA PHE A 191 0.56 -16.91 0.47
C PHE A 191 0.54 -18.44 0.51
N GLU A 192 0.70 -19.11 -0.63
CA GLU A 192 0.75 -20.58 -0.71
C GLU A 192 1.83 -21.16 0.20
N PHE A 193 3.03 -20.57 0.18
CA PHE A 193 4.12 -21.01 1.04
C PHE A 193 3.77 -20.93 2.52
N GLN A 194 3.21 -19.79 2.98
CA GLN A 194 2.84 -19.63 4.39
C GLN A 194 1.70 -20.59 4.78
N GLN A 195 0.67 -20.73 3.94
CA GLN A 195 -0.43 -21.66 4.21
C GLN A 195 0.05 -23.10 4.31
N SER A 196 0.92 -23.57 3.40
CA SER A 196 1.50 -24.92 3.48
C SER A 196 2.46 -25.08 4.66
N LYS A 197 3.22 -24.05 5.00
CA LYS A 197 4.13 -24.06 6.15
C LYS A 197 3.40 -24.25 7.47
N TYR A 198 2.22 -23.63 7.62
CA TYR A 198 1.37 -23.77 8.80
C TYR A 198 0.36 -24.93 8.71
N GLY A 199 0.46 -25.79 7.70
CA GLY A 199 -0.37 -27.00 7.58
C GLY A 199 -1.81 -26.76 7.10
N LEU A 200 -2.12 -25.55 6.61
CA LEU A 200 -3.43 -25.21 6.05
C LEU A 200 -3.59 -25.63 4.58
N LEU A 201 -2.48 -25.85 3.90
CA LEU A 201 -2.42 -26.45 2.56
C LEU A 201 -1.40 -27.60 2.54
N SER A 202 -1.56 -28.52 1.59
CA SER A 202 -0.57 -29.57 1.35
C SER A 202 0.81 -28.97 1.03
N LYS A 203 1.87 -29.56 1.59
CA LYS A 203 3.24 -29.20 1.25
C LYS A 203 3.58 -29.74 -0.14
N ARG A 204 4.25 -28.94 -0.96
CA ARG A 204 4.76 -29.38 -2.27
C ARG A 204 6.20 -29.89 -2.14
N THR A 205 6.49 -31.02 -2.76
CA THR A 205 7.82 -31.67 -2.72
C THR A 205 8.92 -30.75 -3.28
N GLU A 206 8.61 -29.99 -4.33
CA GLU A 206 9.49 -28.99 -4.96
C GLU A 206 9.99 -27.90 -3.99
N PHE A 207 9.24 -27.61 -2.92
CA PHE A 207 9.59 -26.58 -1.93
C PHE A 207 10.04 -27.15 -0.59
N ARG A 208 10.39 -28.45 -0.52
CA ARG A 208 10.84 -29.11 0.71
C ARG A 208 11.94 -28.33 1.43
N SER A 209 12.95 -27.89 0.69
CA SER A 209 14.09 -27.17 1.24
C SER A 209 13.71 -25.76 1.74
N ASP A 210 12.72 -25.10 1.11
CA ASP A 210 12.17 -23.82 1.60
C ASP A 210 11.42 -24.01 2.92
N TYR A 211 10.66 -25.12 3.07
CA TYR A 211 9.97 -25.43 4.32
C TYR A 211 10.95 -25.75 5.46
N GLU A 212 12.02 -26.49 5.17
CA GLU A 212 13.09 -26.80 6.14
C GLU A 212 13.83 -25.53 6.58
N ARG A 213 14.11 -24.60 5.66
CA ARG A 213 14.66 -23.26 5.98
C ARG A 213 13.68 -22.38 6.76
N GLY A 214 12.38 -22.57 6.54
CA GLY A 214 11.31 -21.77 7.13
C GLY A 214 11.03 -20.44 6.41
N PHE A 215 11.71 -20.16 5.29
CA PHE A 215 11.46 -19.01 4.43
C PHE A 215 11.66 -19.40 2.96
N ARG A 216 11.05 -18.62 2.07
CA ARG A 216 10.99 -18.93 0.65
C ARG A 216 12.20 -18.37 -0.11
N THR A 217 12.84 -19.22 -0.91
CA THR A 217 13.96 -18.82 -1.80
C THR A 217 13.73 -19.22 -3.26
N SER A 218 12.59 -19.82 -3.57
CA SER A 218 12.21 -20.31 -4.91
C SER A 218 11.31 -19.34 -5.68
N GLY A 219 11.11 -19.59 -6.97
CA GLY A 219 10.27 -18.75 -7.84
C GLY A 219 10.80 -17.32 -7.95
N LEU A 220 9.94 -16.31 -7.81
CA LEU A 220 10.35 -14.90 -7.86
C LEU A 220 11.34 -14.56 -6.72
N PHE A 221 11.27 -15.29 -5.61
CA PHE A 221 12.13 -15.07 -4.45
C PHE A 221 13.57 -15.55 -4.69
N SER A 222 13.84 -16.29 -5.76
CA SER A 222 15.22 -16.59 -6.17
C SER A 222 15.93 -15.39 -6.80
N ARG A 223 15.18 -14.36 -7.23
CA ARG A 223 15.71 -13.19 -7.97
C ARG A 223 15.67 -11.90 -7.15
N SER A 224 14.65 -11.73 -6.33
CA SER A 224 14.46 -10.60 -5.43
C SER A 224 13.94 -11.12 -4.10
N ARG A 225 14.41 -10.59 -2.97
CA ARG A 225 13.91 -11.02 -1.64
C ARG A 225 12.51 -10.49 -1.34
N HIS A 226 12.12 -9.39 -1.98
CA HIS A 226 10.83 -8.74 -1.86
C HIS A 226 10.26 -8.41 -3.25
N PRO A 227 9.91 -9.42 -4.07
CA PRO A 227 9.42 -9.19 -5.43
C PRO A 227 8.04 -8.49 -5.45
N ASN A 228 7.25 -8.65 -4.39
CA ASN A 228 6.02 -7.89 -4.18
C ASN A 228 6.31 -6.40 -3.88
N TYR A 229 7.41 -6.08 -3.20
CA TYR A 229 7.79 -4.69 -2.98
C TYR A 229 8.19 -4.00 -4.29
N LEU A 230 8.88 -4.73 -5.17
CA LEU A 230 9.18 -4.26 -6.51
C LEU A 230 7.91 -4.01 -7.33
N GLY A 231 6.93 -4.91 -7.24
CA GLY A 231 5.63 -4.73 -7.88
C GLY A 231 4.90 -3.47 -7.39
N GLU A 232 4.76 -3.31 -6.08
CA GLU A 232 4.09 -2.15 -5.48
C GLU A 232 4.78 -0.82 -5.85
N LEU A 233 6.10 -0.74 -5.71
CA LEU A 233 6.85 0.45 -6.11
C LEU A 233 6.71 0.70 -7.61
N GLY A 234 6.80 -0.34 -8.43
CA GLY A 234 6.63 -0.25 -9.88
C GLY A 234 5.25 0.27 -10.29
N VAL A 235 4.17 -0.10 -9.58
CA VAL A 235 2.83 0.45 -9.80
C VAL A 235 2.81 1.96 -9.63
N TRP A 236 3.32 2.47 -8.51
CA TRP A 236 3.27 3.90 -8.20
C TRP A 236 4.28 4.74 -8.99
N TRP A 237 5.45 4.19 -9.32
CA TRP A 237 6.36 4.82 -10.28
C TRP A 237 5.75 4.88 -11.68
N SER A 238 5.03 3.85 -12.12
CA SER A 238 4.31 3.88 -13.40
C SER A 238 3.16 4.89 -13.40
N MET A 239 2.45 5.03 -12.28
CA MET A 239 1.43 6.06 -12.09
C MET A 239 2.01 7.48 -12.17
N TYR A 240 3.21 7.69 -11.58
CA TYR A 240 3.94 8.96 -11.75
C TYR A 240 4.31 9.21 -13.21
N VAL A 241 4.85 8.22 -13.91
CA VAL A 241 5.17 8.33 -15.34
C VAL A 241 3.93 8.68 -16.17
N LEU A 242 2.78 8.07 -15.88
CA LEU A 242 1.51 8.40 -16.53
C LEU A 242 1.13 9.88 -16.32
N GLY A 243 1.21 10.38 -15.09
CA GLY A 243 0.97 11.79 -14.79
C GLY A 243 1.97 12.74 -15.45
N ALA A 244 3.26 12.38 -15.44
CA ALA A 244 4.34 13.14 -16.07
C ALA A 244 4.16 13.26 -17.59
N ILE A 245 3.73 12.18 -18.25
CA ILE A 245 3.36 12.18 -19.68
C ILE A 245 2.21 13.15 -19.92
N GLY A 246 1.17 13.11 -19.09
CA GLY A 246 0.02 14.02 -19.21
C GLY A 246 0.43 15.50 -19.11
N MET A 247 1.38 15.84 -18.24
CA MET A 247 1.89 17.20 -18.08
C MET A 247 2.94 17.61 -19.12
N GLY A 248 3.46 16.68 -19.92
CA GLY A 248 4.57 16.94 -20.86
C GLY A 248 5.91 17.22 -20.18
N SER A 249 6.07 16.91 -18.89
CA SER A 249 7.34 17.06 -18.14
C SER A 249 7.61 15.84 -17.26
N LEU A 250 8.80 15.26 -17.40
CA LEU A 250 9.26 14.13 -16.58
C LEU A 250 9.62 14.51 -15.15
N LEU A 251 9.82 15.80 -14.86
CA LEU A 251 10.14 16.29 -13.52
C LEU A 251 9.00 17.17 -13.01
N HIS A 252 8.34 16.70 -11.96
CA HIS A 252 7.26 17.42 -11.30
C HIS A 252 7.14 17.03 -9.82
N TRP A 253 6.53 17.89 -9.01
CA TRP A 253 6.47 17.73 -7.55
C TRP A 253 5.71 16.47 -7.11
N SER A 254 4.83 15.90 -7.95
CA SER A 254 4.15 14.63 -7.66
C SER A 254 5.10 13.43 -7.56
N ILE A 255 6.37 13.56 -7.99
CA ILE A 255 7.42 12.55 -7.78
C ILE A 255 7.66 12.25 -6.29
N ALA A 256 7.31 13.20 -5.41
CA ALA A 256 7.38 13.01 -3.97
C ALA A 256 6.63 11.75 -3.51
N GLY A 257 5.52 11.40 -4.18
CA GLY A 257 4.74 10.18 -3.92
C GLY A 257 5.56 8.89 -3.95
N PRO A 258 5.97 8.43 -5.14
CA PRO A 258 6.74 7.19 -5.25
C PRO A 258 8.10 7.25 -4.54
N VAL A 259 8.73 8.44 -4.39
CA VAL A 259 9.97 8.59 -3.62
C VAL A 259 9.73 8.32 -2.13
N LEU A 260 8.74 8.96 -1.51
CA LEU A 260 8.43 8.76 -0.09
C LEU A 260 7.95 7.33 0.19
N LEU A 261 7.21 6.73 -0.74
CA LEU A 261 6.84 5.31 -0.67
C LEU A 261 8.08 4.40 -0.73
N THR A 262 9.04 4.71 -1.61
CA THR A 262 10.32 3.98 -1.69
C THR A 262 11.09 4.05 -0.37
N LEU A 263 11.15 5.23 0.26
CA LEU A 263 11.81 5.41 1.56
C LEU A 263 11.12 4.60 2.68
N LEU A 264 9.79 4.57 2.71
CA LEU A 264 9.05 3.70 3.62
C LEU A 264 9.43 2.23 3.42
N PHE A 265 9.50 1.79 2.17
CA PHE A 265 9.80 0.39 1.83
C PHE A 265 11.23 0.00 2.21
N ILE A 266 12.21 0.90 2.07
CA ILE A 266 13.58 0.68 2.57
C ILE A 266 13.55 0.43 4.09
N GLY A 267 12.86 1.27 4.86
CA GLY A 267 12.71 1.09 6.31
C GLY A 267 12.00 -0.22 6.66
N SER A 268 10.92 -0.55 5.94
CA SER A 268 10.18 -1.79 6.11
C SER A 268 11.05 -3.02 5.81
N THR A 269 11.83 -3.01 4.73
CA THR A 269 12.74 -4.09 4.36
C THR A 269 13.80 -4.31 5.44
N ILE A 270 14.46 -3.25 5.92
CA ILE A 270 15.47 -3.36 6.98
C ILE A 270 14.87 -3.97 8.24
N PHE A 271 13.69 -3.50 8.65
CA PHE A 271 13.02 -3.98 9.86
C PHE A 271 12.56 -5.44 9.74
N THR A 272 11.87 -5.78 8.64
CA THR A 272 11.32 -7.13 8.41
C THR A 272 12.42 -8.17 8.17
N GLU A 273 13.49 -7.83 7.45
CA GLU A 273 14.65 -8.70 7.31
C GLU A 273 15.37 -8.89 8.64
N GLY A 274 15.48 -7.86 9.47
CA GLY A 274 16.05 -7.97 10.82
C GLY A 274 15.30 -9.00 11.66
N ILE A 275 13.95 -8.95 11.67
CA ILE A 275 13.12 -9.95 12.36
C ILE A 275 13.34 -11.35 11.76
N THR A 276 13.39 -11.44 10.44
CA THR A 276 13.54 -12.72 9.73
C THR A 276 14.89 -13.36 10.01
N THR A 277 15.98 -12.59 10.01
CA THR A 277 17.33 -13.03 10.37
C THR A 277 17.38 -13.55 11.81
N SER A 278 16.74 -12.88 12.77
CA SER A 278 16.68 -13.35 14.15
C SER A 278 15.94 -14.69 14.31
N LYS A 279 14.99 -14.98 13.40
CA LYS A 279 14.17 -16.20 13.44
C LYS A 279 14.79 -17.36 12.64
N TYR A 280 15.48 -17.06 11.55
CA TYR A 280 16.00 -18.04 10.60
C TYR A 280 17.48 -17.77 10.32
N PRO A 281 18.41 -18.52 10.96
CA PRO A 281 19.86 -18.31 10.78
C PRO A 281 20.29 -18.34 9.32
N GLY A 282 19.74 -19.28 8.52
CA GLY A 282 20.03 -19.44 7.09
C GLY A 282 19.61 -18.25 6.20
N TYR A 283 18.87 -17.27 6.74
CA TYR A 283 18.46 -16.09 5.98
C TYR A 283 19.65 -15.16 5.69
N CYS A 284 20.70 -15.20 6.50
CA CYS A 284 21.92 -14.42 6.29
C CYS A 284 22.63 -14.81 4.98
N GLU A 285 22.71 -16.10 4.68
CA GLU A 285 23.28 -16.62 3.44
C GLU A 285 22.45 -16.18 2.24
N TYR A 286 21.13 -16.30 2.34
CA TYR A 286 20.22 -15.85 1.29
C TYR A 286 20.34 -14.34 0.98
N ARG A 287 20.56 -13.50 2.00
CA ARG A 287 20.80 -12.05 1.83
C ARG A 287 22.09 -11.72 1.07
N LYS A 288 23.10 -12.59 1.10
CA LYS A 288 24.35 -12.42 0.33
C LYS A 288 24.12 -12.72 -1.15
N GLU A 289 23.24 -13.68 -1.45
CA GLU A 289 23.06 -14.20 -2.81
C GLU A 289 22.03 -13.44 -3.65
N VAL A 290 20.96 -12.95 -3.03
CA VAL A 290 19.78 -12.39 -3.73
C VAL A 290 19.53 -10.97 -3.29
N TRP A 291 19.32 -10.02 -4.20
CA TRP A 291 19.11 -8.60 -3.87
C TRP A 291 17.74 -8.30 -3.22
N PRO A 292 17.60 -7.22 -2.42
CA PRO A 292 16.39 -6.96 -1.65
C PRO A 292 15.15 -6.74 -2.52
N ILE A 293 15.11 -5.66 -3.30
CA ILE A 293 13.92 -5.25 -4.08
C ILE A 293 14.15 -5.50 -5.57
N PHE A 294 15.22 -4.95 -6.14
CA PHE A 294 15.55 -5.15 -7.55
C PHE A 294 16.02 -6.57 -7.83
N PRO A 295 15.69 -7.14 -9.00
CA PRO A 295 16.12 -8.49 -9.33
C PRO A 295 17.62 -8.52 -9.56
N LYS A 296 18.28 -9.56 -9.05
CA LYS A 296 19.64 -9.89 -9.47
C LYS A 296 19.62 -10.38 -10.92
N LEU A 297 20.03 -9.51 -11.83
CA LEU A 297 20.41 -9.86 -13.18
C LEU A 297 21.87 -10.33 -13.07
N TRP A 298 22.17 -11.57 -13.45
CA TRP A 298 23.46 -12.28 -13.34
C TRP A 298 24.02 -12.48 -11.92
#